data_AF-A0A834MEX8-F1
#
_entry.id   AF-A0A834MEX8-F1
#
_cell.length_a   1.000
_cell.length_b   1.000
_cell.length_c   1.000
_cell.angle_alpha   90.00
_cell.angle_beta   90.00
_cell.angle_gamma   90.00
#
_symmetry.space_group_name_H-M   'P 1'
#
loop_
_entity.id
_entity.type
_entity.pdbx_description
1 polymer ?
#
loop_
_entity_poly.entity_id
_entity_poly.type
_entity_poly.pdbx_seq_one_letter_code
_entity_poly.pdbx_strand_id
1 'polypeptide(L)'
;MTEPNKSRPPGWLRSILNLDEEVTKKFVVWGNGLSPLHSLRLHYKALEITCHGIPWLAFWLSLNWLFNCPDLIPLQINILCALILDIVVVGLVKAFFRRRRPIGNKNDAFVQIGPDNYSFPSGHTSRAAMIAYIFMFVWPASIIFYPPMLAWVVGLAMSRVLMERHYLLDVGGGILLGILEGIVMNMLWLGDDTAKAIYNQFADEKIEGGEYHV
;
A
#
# COMPACT_ATOMS: atom_id res chain seq x y z
N MET A 1 36.87 2.45 -2.76
CA MET A 1 35.63 1.76 -2.34
C MET A 1 34.97 1.22 -3.59
N THR A 2 35.10 -0.07 -3.86
CA THR A 2 34.57 -0.73 -5.05
C THR A 2 33.05 -0.87 -4.93
N GLU A 3 32.29 -0.31 -5.87
CA GLU A 3 30.85 -0.57 -5.94
C GLU A 3 30.62 -2.10 -5.97
N PRO A 4 29.70 -2.65 -5.17
CA PRO A 4 29.39 -4.06 -5.23
C PRO A 4 28.92 -4.40 -6.64
N ASN A 5 29.56 -5.41 -7.22
CA ASN A 5 29.34 -5.91 -8.58
C ASN A 5 27.85 -6.26 -8.77
N LYS A 6 27.07 -5.32 -9.30
CA LYS A 6 25.64 -5.51 -9.59
C LYS A 6 25.51 -6.59 -10.65
N SER A 7 24.92 -7.73 -10.28
CA SER A 7 24.49 -8.73 -11.24
C SER A 7 23.49 -8.05 -12.19
N ARG A 8 23.95 -7.84 -13.41
CA ARG A 8 23.15 -7.34 -14.51
C ARG A 8 21.98 -8.32 -14.72
N PRO A 9 20.70 -7.87 -14.74
CA PRO A 9 19.60 -8.79 -14.97
C PRO A 9 19.76 -9.51 -16.32
N PRO A 10 19.23 -10.74 -16.47
CA PRO A 10 19.31 -11.49 -17.72
C PRO A 10 18.79 -10.68 -18.93
N GLY A 11 19.29 -10.99 -20.12
CA GLY A 11 18.94 -10.27 -21.35
C GLY A 11 17.43 -10.19 -21.62
N TRP A 12 16.71 -11.29 -21.45
CA TRP A 12 15.26 -11.35 -21.63
C TRP A 12 14.50 -10.45 -20.64
N LEU A 13 14.94 -10.41 -19.38
CA LEU A 13 14.32 -9.59 -18.33
C LEU A 13 14.52 -8.10 -18.64
N ARG A 14 15.69 -7.73 -19.17
CA ARG A 14 15.96 -6.36 -19.62
C ARG A 14 15.02 -5.95 -20.74
N SER A 15 14.79 -6.83 -21.72
CA SER A 15 13.86 -6.54 -22.81
C SER A 15 12.45 -6.27 -22.30
N ILE A 16 11.96 -7.06 -21.33
CA ILE A 16 10.66 -6.83 -20.68
C ILE A 16 10.63 -5.49 -19.95
N LEU A 17 11.67 -5.20 -19.15
CA LEU A 17 11.73 -3.95 -18.38
C LEU A 17 11.81 -2.71 -19.28
N ASN A 18 12.53 -2.80 -20.40
CA ASN A 18 12.61 -1.72 -21.39
C ASN A 18 11.27 -1.52 -22.11
N LEU A 19 10.59 -2.61 -22.45
CA LEU A 19 9.25 -2.54 -23.04
C LEU A 19 8.25 -1.90 -22.07
N ASP A 20 8.26 -2.31 -20.79
CA ASP A 20 7.41 -1.72 -19.75
C ASP A 20 7.69 -0.22 -19.58
N GLU A 21 8.96 0.19 -19.62
CA GLU A 21 9.33 1.61 -19.59
C GLU A 21 8.78 2.38 -20.81
N GLU A 22 8.89 1.83 -22.01
CA GLU A 22 8.39 2.47 -23.24
C GLU A 22 6.86 2.57 -23.24
N VAL A 23 6.18 1.48 -22.90
CA VAL A 23 4.71 1.43 -22.81
C VAL A 23 4.21 2.37 -21.73
N THR A 24 4.87 2.40 -20.57
CA THR A 24 4.55 3.33 -19.48
C THR A 24 4.67 4.78 -19.95
N LYS A 25 5.77 5.15 -20.64
CA LYS A 25 5.94 6.53 -21.15
C LYS A 25 4.84 6.92 -22.13
N LYS A 26 4.51 6.04 -23.09
CA LYS A 26 3.41 6.28 -24.04
C LYS A 26 2.08 6.46 -23.31
N PHE A 27 1.79 5.61 -22.32
CA PHE A 27 0.59 5.72 -21.50
C PHE A 27 0.53 7.03 -20.72
N VAL A 28 1.63 7.47 -20.12
CA VAL A 28 1.70 8.74 -19.38
C VAL A 28 1.49 9.95 -20.29
N VAL A 29 2.10 9.97 -21.48
CA VAL A 29 1.91 11.04 -22.47
C VAL A 29 0.45 11.09 -22.93
N TRP A 30 -0.12 9.93 -23.27
CA TRP A 30 -1.52 9.82 -23.66
C TRP A 30 -2.46 10.30 -22.55
N GLY A 31 -2.27 9.79 -21.31
CA GLY A 31 -3.12 10.12 -20.18
C GLY A 31 -3.03 11.60 -19.78
N ASN A 32 -1.83 12.19 -19.78
CA ASN A 32 -1.67 13.63 -19.50
C ASN A 32 -2.17 14.53 -20.65
N GLY A 33 -2.32 13.99 -21.88
CA GLY A 33 -2.95 14.68 -23.00
C GLY A 33 -4.47 14.81 -22.86
N LEU A 34 -5.10 14.00 -22.00
CA LEU A 34 -6.52 14.12 -21.67
C LEU A 34 -6.71 15.21 -20.60
N SER A 35 -7.30 16.34 -20.99
CA SER A 35 -7.53 17.51 -20.13
C SER A 35 -8.12 17.19 -18.73
N PRO A 36 -9.11 16.28 -18.58
CA PRO A 36 -9.62 15.88 -17.26
C PRO A 36 -8.56 15.22 -16.37
N LEU A 37 -7.75 14.30 -16.92
CA LEU A 37 -6.71 13.59 -16.16
C LEU A 37 -5.53 14.48 -15.78
N HIS A 38 -5.27 15.51 -16.58
CA HIS A 38 -4.26 16.52 -16.27
C HIS A 38 -4.68 17.41 -15.09
N SER A 39 -5.93 17.89 -15.08
CA SER A 39 -6.50 18.70 -13.99
C SER A 39 -6.58 17.94 -12.67
N LEU A 40 -6.71 16.61 -12.73
CA LEU A 40 -6.72 15.71 -11.57
C LEU A 40 -5.35 15.52 -10.90
N ARG A 41 -4.26 16.12 -11.41
CA ARG A 41 -2.93 16.01 -10.78
C ARG A 41 -2.90 16.44 -9.31
N LEU A 42 -3.67 17.47 -8.94
CA LEU A 42 -3.83 17.88 -7.54
C LEU A 42 -4.52 16.78 -6.71
N HIS A 43 -5.53 16.13 -7.28
CA HIS A 43 -6.27 15.05 -6.64
C HIS A 43 -5.44 13.77 -6.49
N TYR A 44 -4.46 13.52 -7.37
CA TYR A 44 -3.56 12.38 -7.24
C TYR A 44 -2.66 12.45 -6.00
N LYS A 45 -2.28 13.67 -5.55
CA LYS A 45 -1.57 13.86 -4.28
C LYS A 45 -2.46 13.54 -3.08
N ALA A 46 -3.73 13.95 -3.12
CA ALA A 46 -4.69 13.55 -2.08
C ALA A 46 -4.87 12.03 -2.06
N LEU A 47 -4.98 11.40 -3.22
CA LEU A 47 -5.13 9.95 -3.35
C LEU A 47 -3.90 9.18 -2.84
N GLU A 48 -2.70 9.73 -2.99
CA GLU A 48 -1.47 9.19 -2.38
C GLU A 48 -1.59 9.09 -0.86
N ILE A 49 -2.11 10.14 -0.21
CA ILE A 49 -2.34 10.16 1.24
C ILE A 49 -3.33 9.07 1.65
N THR A 50 -4.39 8.85 0.85
CA THR A 50 -5.40 7.81 1.13
C THR A 50 -4.87 6.39 1.14
N CYS A 51 -3.62 6.15 0.76
CA CYS A 51 -3.03 4.82 0.83
C CYS A 51 -1.58 4.86 1.30
N HIS A 52 -1.18 5.91 2.01
CA HIS A 52 0.17 6.02 2.56
C HIS A 52 0.24 5.22 3.86
N GLY A 53 1.29 4.40 4.04
CA GLY A 53 1.36 3.43 5.15
C GLY A 53 1.29 4.08 6.52
N ILE A 54 1.98 5.20 6.72
CA ILE A 54 2.00 5.93 8.01
C ILE A 54 0.62 6.51 8.38
N PRO A 55 -0.05 7.34 7.55
CA PRO A 55 -1.42 7.79 7.83
C PRO A 55 -2.41 6.64 8.04
N TRP A 56 -2.32 5.56 7.27
CA TRP A 56 -3.22 4.42 7.44
C TRP A 56 -3.02 3.70 8.77
N LEU A 57 -1.78 3.40 9.14
CA LEU A 57 -1.49 2.82 10.46
C LEU A 57 -1.99 3.73 11.58
N ALA A 58 -1.70 5.03 11.51
CA ALA A 58 -2.14 6.00 12.50
C ALA A 58 -3.67 6.11 12.57
N PHE A 59 -4.35 6.07 11.43
CA PHE A 59 -5.81 6.09 11.34
C PHE A 59 -6.44 4.85 11.97
N TRP A 60 -5.96 3.65 11.66
CA TRP A 60 -6.50 2.44 12.27
C TRP A 60 -6.21 2.35 13.76
N LEU A 61 -5.01 2.75 14.20
CA LEU A 61 -4.69 2.86 15.62
C LEU A 61 -5.58 3.88 16.35
N SER A 62 -5.89 5.02 15.72
CA SER A 62 -6.77 6.02 16.33
C SER A 62 -8.24 5.60 16.34
N LEU A 63 -8.71 4.85 15.33
CA LEU A 63 -10.06 4.28 15.32
C LEU A 63 -10.28 3.30 16.49
N ASN A 64 -9.26 2.52 16.85
CA ASN A 64 -9.33 1.67 18.05
C ASN A 64 -9.62 2.50 19.30
N TRP A 65 -8.99 3.67 19.43
CA TRP A 65 -9.15 4.53 20.60
C TRP A 65 -10.46 5.32 20.60
N LEU A 66 -10.90 5.78 19.42
CA LEU A 66 -12.09 6.63 19.27
C LEU A 66 -13.39 5.83 19.26
N PHE A 67 -13.37 4.63 18.68
CA PHE A 67 -14.53 3.75 18.57
C PHE A 67 -14.28 2.49 19.38
N ASN A 68 -14.52 2.57 20.70
CA ASN A 68 -14.47 1.43 21.62
C ASN A 68 -15.70 0.52 21.42
N CYS A 69 -15.89 0.03 20.21
CA CYS A 69 -16.95 -0.89 19.82
C CYS A 69 -16.39 -2.31 19.82
N PRO A 70 -16.78 -3.18 20.79
CA PRO A 70 -16.20 -4.51 20.93
C PRO A 70 -16.33 -5.40 19.68
N ASP A 71 -17.35 -5.16 18.86
CA ASP A 71 -17.62 -5.91 17.63
C ASP A 71 -16.62 -5.58 16.51
N LEU A 72 -15.96 -4.41 16.57
CA LEU A 72 -14.99 -3.99 15.56
C LEU A 72 -13.55 -4.32 15.93
N ILE A 73 -13.28 -4.71 17.18
CA ILE A 73 -11.93 -5.06 17.66
C ILE A 73 -11.28 -6.15 16.79
N PRO A 74 -11.96 -7.26 16.42
CA PRO A 74 -11.35 -8.29 15.58
C PRO A 74 -10.92 -7.76 14.22
N LEU A 75 -11.78 -6.94 13.58
CA LEU A 75 -11.45 -6.30 12.31
C LEU A 75 -10.25 -5.35 12.45
N GLN A 76 -10.23 -4.53 13.50
CA GLN A 76 -9.17 -3.55 13.74
C GLN A 76 -7.80 -4.22 13.93
N ILE A 77 -7.72 -5.24 14.79
CA ILE A 77 -6.48 -5.98 15.04
C ILE A 77 -6.00 -6.69 13.76
N ASN A 78 -6.88 -7.38 13.04
CA ASN A 78 -6.51 -8.06 11.81
C ASN A 78 -6.05 -7.08 10.71
N ILE A 79 -6.69 -5.91 10.57
CA ILE A 79 -6.22 -4.88 9.62
C ILE A 79 -4.84 -4.33 10.02
N LEU A 80 -4.55 -4.14 11.31
CA LEU A 80 -3.22 -3.74 11.75
C LEU A 80 -2.17 -4.80 11.42
N CYS A 81 -2.46 -6.08 11.65
CA CYS A 81 -1.60 -7.19 11.24
C CYS A 81 -1.37 -7.19 9.72
N ALA A 82 -2.42 -6.97 8.93
CA ALA A 82 -2.35 -6.91 7.48
C ALA A 82 -1.46 -5.74 7.00
N LEU A 83 -1.59 -4.55 7.60
CA LEU A 83 -0.77 -3.38 7.26
C LEU A 83 0.71 -3.59 7.61
N ILE A 84 1.00 -4.23 8.74
CA ILE A 84 2.36 -4.61 9.14
C ILE A 84 2.95 -5.61 8.13
N LEU A 85 2.16 -6.63 7.77
CA LEU A 85 2.54 -7.62 6.74
C LEU A 85 2.90 -6.94 5.42
N ASP A 86 2.03 -6.07 4.89
CA ASP A 86 2.25 -5.33 3.64
C ASP A 86 3.53 -4.49 3.69
N ILE A 87 3.76 -3.74 4.78
CA ILE A 87 4.97 -2.91 4.92
C ILE A 87 6.24 -3.75 4.91
N VAL A 88 6.24 -4.86 5.65
CA VAL A 88 7.40 -5.77 5.73
C VAL A 88 7.65 -6.44 4.38
N VAL A 89 6.63 -7.04 3.78
CA VAL A 89 6.75 -7.80 2.53
C VAL A 89 7.12 -6.86 1.38
N VAL A 90 6.46 -5.72 1.21
CA VAL A 90 6.82 -4.72 0.20
C VAL A 90 8.27 -4.24 0.41
N GLY A 91 8.68 -4.00 1.65
CA GLY A 91 10.05 -3.62 1.98
C GLY A 91 11.08 -4.65 1.54
N LEU A 92 10.84 -5.94 1.83
CA LEU A 92 11.69 -7.05 1.43
C LEU A 92 11.75 -7.22 -0.09
N VAL A 93 10.60 -7.17 -0.77
CA VAL A 93 10.54 -7.30 -2.24
C VAL A 93 11.24 -6.11 -2.91
N LYS A 94 11.07 -4.88 -2.41
CA LYS A 94 11.83 -3.70 -2.88
C LYS A 94 13.33 -3.88 -2.68
N ALA A 95 13.75 -4.39 -1.52
CA ALA A 95 15.15 -4.63 -1.20
C ALA A 95 15.78 -5.74 -2.07
N PHE A 96 14.97 -6.69 -2.54
CA PHE A 96 15.39 -7.77 -3.43
C PHE A 96 15.52 -7.31 -4.88
N PHE A 97 14.46 -6.73 -5.46
CA PHE A 97 14.44 -6.36 -6.88
C PHE A 97 15.19 -5.07 -7.20
N ARG A 98 15.19 -4.11 -6.27
CA ARG A 98 15.92 -2.83 -6.37
C ARG A 98 15.70 -2.08 -7.70
N ARG A 99 14.52 -2.22 -8.31
CA ARG A 99 14.17 -1.56 -9.57
C ARG A 99 14.16 -0.06 -9.39
N ARG A 100 14.83 0.71 -10.26
CA ARG A 100 14.87 2.18 -10.19
C ARG A 100 13.54 2.79 -10.62
N ARG A 101 13.11 3.88 -9.99
CA ARG A 101 11.90 4.65 -10.36
C ARG A 101 12.04 5.40 -11.68
N PRO A 102 10.91 5.76 -12.32
CA PRO A 102 10.91 6.67 -13.46
C PRO A 102 11.54 8.03 -13.09
N ILE A 103 12.26 8.63 -14.03
CA ILE A 103 13.08 9.84 -13.81
C ILE A 103 12.24 11.14 -13.86
N GLY A 104 10.97 11.03 -14.29
CA GLY A 104 10.16 12.15 -14.79
C GLY A 104 9.85 13.27 -13.80
N ASN A 105 10.01 13.06 -12.48
CA ASN A 105 9.71 14.11 -11.51
C ASN A 105 10.75 14.26 -10.38
N LYS A 106 11.93 14.79 -10.73
CA LYS A 106 13.00 15.14 -9.77
C LYS A 106 12.64 16.28 -8.81
N ASN A 107 11.58 17.03 -9.09
CA ASN A 107 11.22 18.26 -8.36
C ASN A 107 10.21 18.06 -7.22
N ASP A 108 9.78 16.82 -6.93
CA ASP A 108 8.88 16.57 -5.80
C ASP A 108 9.70 16.24 -4.54
N ALA A 109 9.67 17.13 -3.56
CA ALA A 109 10.40 16.99 -2.30
C ALA A 109 10.07 15.69 -1.53
N PHE A 110 8.85 15.16 -1.71
CA PHE A 110 8.41 13.88 -1.14
C PHE A 110 9.16 12.66 -1.69
N VAL A 111 9.76 12.74 -2.89
CA VAL A 111 10.58 11.64 -3.44
C VAL A 111 12.00 11.66 -2.89
N GLN A 112 12.47 12.81 -2.40
CA GLN A 112 13.87 12.98 -2.01
C GLN A 112 14.18 12.53 -0.57
N ILE A 113 13.17 12.29 0.26
CA ILE A 113 13.36 11.95 1.68
C ILE A 113 12.62 10.65 1.99
N GLY A 114 13.28 9.51 1.79
CA GLY A 114 12.79 8.22 2.26
C GLY A 114 13.58 7.01 1.71
N PRO A 115 13.39 5.81 2.27
CA PRO A 115 13.95 4.54 1.77
C PRO A 115 13.42 4.13 0.38
N ASP A 116 12.80 5.06 -0.36
CA ASP A 116 11.85 4.84 -1.43
C ASP A 116 12.47 5.01 -2.83
N ASN A 117 13.77 4.73 -2.95
CA ASN A 117 14.50 4.77 -4.23
C ASN A 117 14.09 3.65 -5.20
N TYR A 118 13.37 2.64 -4.70
CA TYR A 118 12.94 1.48 -5.47
C TYR A 118 11.47 1.55 -5.87
N SER A 119 11.18 1.13 -7.10
CA SER A 119 9.87 1.25 -7.75
C SER A 119 9.02 -0.01 -7.64
N PHE A 120 9.64 -1.20 -7.70
CA PHE A 120 8.93 -2.47 -7.71
C PHE A 120 8.91 -3.12 -6.32
N PRO A 121 7.74 -3.57 -5.81
CA PRO A 121 6.40 -3.32 -6.33
C PRO A 121 5.86 -1.99 -5.80
N SER A 122 4.73 -1.53 -6.33
CA SER A 122 4.06 -0.35 -5.79
C SER A 122 3.29 -0.69 -4.50
N GLY A 123 3.86 -0.31 -3.35
CA GLY A 123 3.25 -0.54 -2.04
C GLY A 123 1.89 0.14 -1.83
N HIS A 124 1.62 1.28 -2.49
CA HIS A 124 0.29 1.90 -2.45
C HIS A 124 -0.76 0.99 -3.08
N THR A 125 -0.42 0.36 -4.21
CA THR A 125 -1.34 -0.54 -4.92
C THR A 125 -1.46 -1.90 -4.25
N SER A 126 -0.39 -2.39 -3.60
CA SER A 126 -0.43 -3.60 -2.76
C SER A 126 -1.42 -3.43 -1.62
N ARG A 127 -1.22 -2.40 -0.80
CA ARG A 127 -2.11 -2.06 0.30
C ARG A 127 -3.57 -1.90 -0.12
N ALA A 128 -3.84 -1.14 -1.19
CA ALA A 128 -5.21 -0.93 -1.67
C ALA A 128 -5.87 -2.24 -2.11
N ALA A 129 -5.13 -3.10 -2.83
CA ALA A 129 -5.63 -4.40 -3.28
C ALA A 129 -5.86 -5.36 -2.10
N MET A 130 -4.96 -5.38 -1.11
CA MET A 130 -5.09 -6.17 0.11
C MET A 130 -6.33 -5.75 0.91
N ILE A 131 -6.52 -4.46 1.14
CA ILE A 131 -7.70 -3.92 1.85
C ILE A 131 -8.98 -4.28 1.09
N ALA A 132 -8.99 -4.07 -0.24
CA ALA A 132 -10.14 -4.41 -1.06
C ALA A 132 -10.46 -5.91 -1.00
N TYR A 133 -9.44 -6.78 -1.01
CA TYR A 133 -9.61 -8.22 -0.86
C TYR A 133 -10.25 -8.57 0.48
N ILE A 134 -9.73 -8.01 1.58
CA ILE A 134 -10.27 -8.25 2.93
C ILE A 134 -11.76 -7.88 2.98
N PHE A 135 -12.13 -6.69 2.52
CA PHE A 135 -13.52 -6.22 2.54
C PHE A 135 -14.45 -6.87 1.51
N MET A 136 -13.93 -7.67 0.58
CA MET A 136 -14.76 -8.42 -0.37
C MET A 136 -14.92 -9.89 0.01
N PHE A 137 -13.89 -10.49 0.63
CA PHE A 137 -13.80 -11.94 0.77
C PHE A 137 -13.61 -12.44 2.21
N VAL A 138 -13.00 -11.64 3.09
CA VAL A 138 -12.65 -12.08 4.46
C VAL A 138 -13.61 -11.50 5.48
N TRP A 139 -13.84 -10.19 5.42
CA TRP A 139 -14.84 -9.47 6.19
C TRP A 139 -15.74 -8.67 5.23
N PRO A 140 -16.68 -9.35 4.54
CA PRO A 140 -17.42 -8.75 3.44
C PRO A 140 -18.21 -7.52 3.87
N ALA A 141 -17.88 -6.37 3.28
CA ALA A 141 -18.70 -5.17 3.37
C ALA A 141 -19.99 -5.33 2.56
N SER A 142 -20.97 -4.45 2.75
CA SER A 142 -22.15 -4.42 1.88
C SER A 142 -21.73 -4.27 0.42
N ILE A 143 -22.36 -5.03 -0.48
CA ILE A 143 -22.06 -5.05 -1.93
C ILE A 143 -22.10 -3.67 -2.58
N ILE A 144 -22.87 -2.73 -1.99
CA ILE A 144 -22.97 -1.33 -2.43
C ILE A 144 -21.59 -0.64 -2.36
N PHE A 145 -20.70 -1.07 -1.47
CA PHE A 145 -19.34 -0.53 -1.33
C PHE A 145 -18.33 -1.14 -2.30
N TYR A 146 -18.66 -2.21 -3.02
CA TYR A 146 -17.69 -2.86 -3.91
C TYR A 146 -17.31 -1.97 -5.11
N PRO A 147 -18.28 -1.36 -5.85
CA PRO A 147 -17.94 -0.46 -6.95
C PRO A 147 -17.05 0.73 -6.56
N PRO A 148 -17.34 1.52 -5.51
CA PRO A 148 -16.47 2.64 -5.14
C PRO A 148 -15.11 2.18 -4.64
N MET A 149 -15.01 1.01 -3.99
CA MET A 149 -13.73 0.46 -3.56
C MET A 149 -12.85 0.04 -4.74
N LEU A 150 -13.43 -0.63 -5.75
CA LEU A 150 -12.71 -0.96 -6.98
C LEU A 150 -12.30 0.29 -7.75
N ALA A 151 -13.18 1.29 -7.82
CA ALA A 151 -12.87 2.58 -8.43
C ALA A 151 -11.71 3.28 -7.70
N TRP A 152 -11.65 3.19 -6.37
CA TRP A 152 -10.53 3.70 -5.57
C TRP A 152 -9.22 2.97 -5.88
N VAL A 153 -9.21 1.63 -5.92
CA VAL A 153 -8.02 0.83 -6.27
C VAL A 153 -7.51 1.20 -7.67
N VAL A 154 -8.41 1.25 -8.66
CA VAL A 154 -8.06 1.60 -10.05
C VAL A 154 -7.59 3.04 -10.15
N GLY A 155 -8.28 3.99 -9.52
CA GLY A 155 -7.88 5.39 -9.48
C GLY A 155 -6.50 5.58 -8.86
N LEU A 156 -6.23 4.89 -7.76
CA LEU A 156 -4.94 4.93 -7.08
C LEU A 156 -3.85 4.36 -7.98
N ALA A 157 -4.07 3.18 -8.57
CA ALA A 157 -3.16 2.54 -9.51
C ALA A 157 -2.80 3.45 -10.69
N MET A 158 -3.81 4.05 -11.35
CA MET A 158 -3.59 5.00 -12.44
C MET A 158 -2.81 6.23 -11.97
N SER A 159 -3.13 6.78 -10.81
CA SER A 159 -2.43 7.96 -10.27
C SER A 159 -0.93 7.72 -10.11
N ARG A 160 -0.51 6.50 -9.72
CA ARG A 160 0.91 6.16 -9.52
C ARG A 160 1.69 6.18 -10.84
N VAL A 161 1.05 5.76 -11.92
CA VAL A 161 1.65 5.76 -13.26
C VAL A 161 1.66 7.16 -13.84
N LEU A 162 0.52 7.88 -13.79
CA LEU A 162 0.39 9.23 -14.37
C LEU A 162 1.23 10.29 -13.66
N MET A 163 1.53 10.11 -12.37
CA MET A 163 2.51 10.90 -11.61
C MET A 163 3.96 10.46 -11.83
N GLU A 164 4.20 9.48 -12.70
CA GLU A 164 5.53 8.94 -13.03
C GLU A 164 6.28 8.42 -11.79
N ARG A 165 5.55 7.90 -10.80
CA ARG A 165 6.13 7.29 -9.58
C ARG A 165 6.51 5.84 -9.80
N HIS A 166 5.76 5.17 -10.66
CA HIS A 166 5.83 3.73 -10.87
C HIS A 166 5.59 3.39 -12.35
N TYR A 167 6.17 2.28 -12.79
CA TYR A 167 5.83 1.69 -14.09
C TYR A 167 4.57 0.83 -14.01
N LEU A 168 4.00 0.46 -15.16
CA LEU A 168 2.82 -0.40 -15.21
C LEU A 168 3.06 -1.76 -14.55
N LEU A 169 4.23 -2.38 -14.75
CA LEU A 169 4.56 -3.65 -14.05
C LEU A 169 4.70 -3.47 -12.54
N ASP A 170 5.10 -2.30 -12.04
CA ASP A 170 5.20 -2.06 -10.59
C ASP A 170 3.82 -2.03 -9.95
N VAL A 171 2.85 -1.44 -10.64
CA VAL A 171 1.45 -1.36 -10.23
C VAL A 171 0.78 -2.73 -10.33
N GLY A 172 0.97 -3.45 -11.43
CA GLY A 172 0.46 -4.81 -11.59
C GLY A 172 1.04 -5.78 -10.56
N GLY A 173 2.35 -5.70 -10.31
CA GLY A 173 3.03 -6.48 -9.28
C GLY A 173 2.56 -6.13 -7.87
N GLY A 174 2.27 -4.85 -7.61
CA GLY A 174 1.66 -4.42 -6.35
C GLY A 174 0.26 -4.99 -6.16
N ILE A 175 -0.63 -4.90 -7.15
CA ILE A 175 -1.99 -5.48 -7.07
C ILE A 175 -1.91 -6.99 -6.80
N LEU A 176 -1.05 -7.70 -7.54
CA LEU A 176 -0.86 -9.14 -7.33
C LEU A 176 -0.38 -9.44 -5.90
N LEU A 177 0.62 -8.69 -5.41
CA LEU A 177 1.14 -8.87 -4.06
C LEU A 177 0.06 -8.63 -3.00
N GLY A 178 -0.72 -7.56 -3.13
CA GLY A 178 -1.81 -7.25 -2.20
C GLY A 178 -2.90 -8.31 -2.16
N ILE A 179 -3.23 -8.92 -3.31
CA ILE A 179 -4.17 -10.06 -3.36
C ILE A 179 -3.58 -11.27 -2.62
N LEU A 180 -2.29 -11.56 -2.80
CA LEU A 180 -1.61 -12.65 -2.08
C LEU A 180 -1.57 -12.38 -0.56
N GLU A 181 -1.29 -11.15 -0.15
CA GLU A 181 -1.35 -10.73 1.26
C GLU A 181 -2.78 -10.90 1.81
N GLY A 182 -3.80 -10.54 1.05
CA GLY A 182 -5.21 -10.78 1.41
C GLY A 182 -5.54 -12.26 1.59
N ILE A 183 -5.02 -13.13 0.73
CA ILE A 183 -5.17 -14.60 0.87
C ILE A 183 -4.47 -15.09 2.13
N VAL A 184 -3.26 -14.61 2.41
CA VAL A 184 -2.53 -14.94 3.65
C VAL A 184 -3.32 -14.48 4.88
N MET A 185 -3.88 -13.27 4.85
CA MET A 185 -4.73 -12.76 5.93
C MET A 185 -6.01 -13.57 6.11
N ASN A 186 -6.60 -14.10 5.04
CA ASN A 186 -7.73 -15.02 5.13
C ASN A 186 -7.36 -16.32 5.87
N MET A 187 -6.15 -16.84 5.64
CA MET A 187 -5.66 -18.05 6.33
C MET A 187 -5.28 -17.80 7.79
N LEU A 188 -4.79 -16.60 8.10
CA LEU A 188 -4.28 -16.20 9.41
C LEU A 188 -5.27 -15.34 10.21
N TRP A 189 -6.52 -15.25 9.78
CA TRP A 189 -7.50 -14.36 10.39
C TRP A 189 -7.72 -14.73 11.86
N LEU A 190 -7.46 -13.79 12.76
CA LEU A 190 -7.62 -13.99 14.19
C LEU A 190 -9.10 -14.00 14.54
N GLY A 191 -9.53 -15.05 15.26
CA GLY A 191 -10.87 -15.14 15.81
C GLY A 191 -11.13 -14.11 16.91
N ASP A 192 -12.39 -13.88 17.22
CA ASP A 192 -12.86 -12.84 18.14
C ASP A 192 -12.15 -12.87 19.49
N ASP A 193 -12.07 -14.05 20.12
CA ASP A 193 -11.47 -14.20 21.45
C ASP A 193 -9.97 -13.84 21.44
N THR A 194 -9.24 -14.29 20.42
CA THR A 194 -7.81 -14.01 20.27
C THR A 194 -7.56 -12.53 20.01
N ALA A 195 -8.34 -11.92 19.11
CA ALA A 195 -8.17 -10.50 18.80
C ALA A 195 -8.51 -9.61 20.00
N LYS A 196 -9.58 -9.92 20.74
CA LYS A 196 -9.95 -9.22 21.97
C LYS A 196 -8.92 -9.42 23.09
N ALA A 197 -8.35 -10.62 23.23
CA ALA A 197 -7.28 -10.88 24.18
C ALA A 197 -6.03 -10.02 23.88
N ILE A 198 -5.62 -9.94 22.62
CA ILE A 198 -4.50 -9.08 22.18
C ILE A 198 -4.83 -7.61 22.48
N TYR A 199 -6.04 -7.14 22.12
CA TYR A 199 -6.46 -5.77 22.40
C TYR A 199 -6.41 -5.44 23.89
N ASN A 200 -6.95 -6.32 24.75
CA ASN A 200 -6.97 -6.11 26.20
C ASN A 200 -5.56 -6.06 26.79
N GLN A 201 -4.61 -6.86 26.31
CA GLN A 201 -3.21 -6.76 26.77
C GLN A 201 -2.62 -5.35 26.57
N PHE A 202 -2.89 -4.73 25.41
CA PHE A 202 -2.43 -3.36 25.13
C PHE A 202 -3.27 -2.28 25.82
N ALA A 203 -4.52 -2.57 26.19
CA ALA A 203 -5.41 -1.65 26.88
C ALA A 203 -5.15 -1.64 28.40
N ASP A 204 -4.92 -2.82 29.00
CA ASP A 204 -4.72 -3.00 30.44
C ASP A 204 -3.36 -2.44 30.90
N GLU A 205 -2.30 -2.56 30.07
CA GLU A 205 -1.00 -1.89 30.30
C GLU A 205 -1.15 -0.36 30.48
N LYS A 206 -2.21 0.26 29.96
CA LYS A 206 -2.46 1.70 30.13
C LYS A 206 -3.22 2.06 31.41
N ILE A 207 -3.93 1.11 32.03
CA ILE A 207 -4.67 1.37 33.27
C ILE A 207 -3.71 1.35 34.47
N GLU A 208 -2.72 0.45 34.49
CA GLU A 208 -1.71 0.40 35.56
C GLU A 208 -0.77 1.62 35.60
N GLY A 209 -0.61 2.34 34.48
CA GLY A 209 0.17 3.59 34.43
C GLY A 209 -0.56 4.85 34.88
N GLY A 210 -1.86 4.74 35.22
CA GLY A 210 -2.72 5.86 35.64
C GLY A 210 -2.89 6.00 37.15
N GLU A 211 -2.49 5.01 37.95
CA GLU A 211 -2.47 5.10 39.41
C GLU A 211 -1.12 5.65 39.89
N TYR A 212 -0.89 6.95 39.67
CA TYR A 212 0.02 7.66 40.56
C TYR A 212 -0.72 7.88 41.87
N HIS A 213 -0.24 7.19 42.90
CA HIS A 213 -0.49 7.54 44.28
C HIS A 213 -0.32 9.06 44.49
N VAL A 214 -1.21 9.58 45.35
CA VAL A 214 -1.31 10.93 45.95
C VAL A 214 -2.16 11.95 45.20
#